data_AF-A0A3S0F131-F1
#
_entry.id   AF-A0A3S0F131-F1
#
_cell.length_a   1.000
_cell.length_b   1.000
_cell.length_c   1.000
_cell.angle_alpha   90.00
_cell.angle_beta   90.00
_cell.angle_gamma   90.00
#
_symmetry.space_group_name_H-M   'P 1'
#
loop_
_entity.id
_entity.type
_entity.pdbx_description
1 polymer ?
#
loop_
_entity_poly.entity_id
_entity_poly.type
_entity_poly.pdbx_seq_one_letter_code
_entity_poly.pdbx_strand_id
1 'polypeptide(L)'
;FAVVADEVRKLAERTTSTTTEIGGLINAIQGEIQNAIASIHQGSQQARNGSALSNEAAEALTRIHTGAEETLDKIRLIAATMTEQTAQARHIATQAGNIIDLSTRNTEGARSTLAEANQLNYLATNLAEIGTVFKLGASGEAARRIHTGMPDQVAELAAKVSRLMEEAVKSKQISIEDLFDQNYVPIPNTKPAKYTTKFDALLDRLLPAVQEPVLERAKEIAYAIAIDRNSYVPTHNKRFSLPLTGDEAKDMVGNRTKRLFSDPVGKRCGAHEQPFLIQTYRRDTGEIMHDISAPVYVQGRHWGGVRIGYKTE
;
A
#
# COMPACT_ATOMS: atom_id res chain seq x y z
N PHE A 1 -74.41 16.15 -127.99
CA PHE A 1 -73.50 17.10 -127.32
C PHE A 1 -74.01 17.55 -125.95
N ALA A 2 -75.24 18.08 -125.82
CA ALA A 2 -75.80 18.46 -124.51
C ALA A 2 -75.80 17.33 -123.46
N VAL A 3 -76.19 16.11 -123.86
CA VAL A 3 -76.19 14.93 -122.97
C VAL A 3 -74.78 14.54 -122.50
N VAL A 4 -73.76 14.70 -123.35
CA VAL A 4 -72.36 14.39 -123.01
C VAL A 4 -71.78 15.47 -122.09
N ALA A 5 -72.14 16.74 -122.30
CA ALA A 5 -71.73 17.84 -121.45
C ALA A 5 -72.33 17.75 -120.03
N ASP A 6 -73.61 17.36 -119.90
CA ASP A 6 -74.22 17.12 -118.58
C ASP A 6 -73.62 15.91 -117.86
N GLU A 7 -73.21 14.87 -118.59
CA GLU A 7 -72.57 13.69 -118.00
C GLU A 7 -71.13 13.97 -117.55
N VAL A 8 -70.38 14.75 -118.31
CA VAL A 8 -69.05 15.24 -117.91
C VAL A 8 -69.15 16.21 -116.72
N ARG A 9 -70.17 17.09 -116.68
CA ARG A 9 -70.44 17.96 -115.53
C ARG A 9 -70.79 17.16 -114.28
N LYS A 10 -71.67 16.15 -114.38
CA LYS A 10 -71.97 15.22 -113.28
C LYS A 10 -70.75 14.44 -112.82
N LEU A 11 -69.89 13.98 -113.74
CA LEU A 11 -68.66 13.26 -113.40
C LEU A 11 -67.66 14.19 -112.70
N ALA A 12 -67.51 15.44 -113.15
CA ALA A 12 -66.66 16.44 -112.53
C ALA A 12 -67.19 16.85 -111.14
N GLU A 13 -68.51 17.02 -110.98
CA GLU A 13 -69.17 17.28 -109.69
C GLU A 13 -68.97 16.10 -108.73
N ARG A 14 -69.17 14.85 -109.17
CA ARG A 14 -68.85 13.64 -108.38
C ARG A 14 -67.37 13.56 -108.00
N THR A 15 -66.47 13.78 -108.96
CA THR A 15 -65.02 13.72 -108.71
C THR A 15 -64.59 14.79 -107.70
N THR A 16 -65.15 16.00 -107.81
CA THR A 16 -64.89 17.10 -106.87
C THR A 16 -65.44 16.77 -105.48
N SER A 17 -66.65 16.22 -105.39
CA SER A 17 -67.26 15.76 -104.13
C SER A 17 -66.42 14.68 -103.45
N THR A 18 -66.04 13.63 -104.18
CA THR A 18 -65.20 12.55 -103.65
C THR A 18 -63.80 13.04 -103.26
N THR A 19 -63.20 13.97 -104.02
CA THR A 19 -61.91 14.57 -103.66
C THR A 19 -62.01 15.41 -102.38
N THR A 20 -63.15 16.09 -102.17
CA THR A 20 -63.43 16.83 -100.93
C THR A 20 -63.60 15.89 -99.73
N GLU A 21 -64.30 14.77 -99.92
CA GLU A 21 -64.44 13.71 -98.90
C GLU A 21 -63.08 13.08 -98.55
N ILE A 22 -62.25 12.74 -99.55
CA ILE A 22 -60.89 12.24 -99.35
C ILE A 22 -60.04 13.28 -98.60
N GLY A 23 -60.15 14.57 -98.94
CA GLY A 23 -59.49 15.65 -98.21
C GLY A 23 -59.90 15.71 -96.73
N GLY A 24 -61.20 15.53 -96.46
CA GLY A 24 -61.73 15.40 -95.10
C GLY A 24 -61.17 14.19 -94.34
N LEU A 25 -61.12 13.02 -94.99
CA LEU A 25 -60.53 11.80 -94.43
C LEU A 25 -59.03 11.95 -94.14
N ILE A 26 -58.27 12.58 -95.04
CA ILE A 26 -56.84 12.84 -94.82
C ILE A 26 -56.64 13.80 -93.64
N ASN A 27 -57.44 14.86 -93.54
CA ASN A 27 -57.38 15.78 -92.39
C ASN A 27 -57.73 15.06 -91.07
N ALA A 28 -58.71 14.16 -91.08
CA ALA A 28 -59.04 13.34 -89.92
C ALA A 28 -57.89 12.40 -89.53
N ILE A 29 -57.30 11.68 -90.50
CA ILE A 29 -56.13 10.80 -90.27
C ILE A 29 -54.94 11.61 -89.74
N GLN A 30 -54.67 12.79 -90.30
CA GLN A 30 -53.59 13.66 -89.80
C GLN A 30 -53.86 14.11 -88.36
N GLY A 31 -55.11 14.43 -88.01
CA GLY A 31 -55.52 14.74 -86.64
C GLY A 31 -55.32 13.54 -85.69
N GLU A 32 -55.70 12.33 -86.10
CA GLU A 32 -55.47 11.12 -85.32
C GLU A 32 -53.97 10.82 -85.14
N ILE A 33 -53.15 11.01 -86.18
CA ILE A 33 -51.69 10.85 -86.09
C ILE A 33 -51.09 11.87 -85.10
N GLN A 34 -51.53 13.13 -85.12
CA GLN A 34 -51.08 14.13 -84.14
C GLN A 34 -51.46 13.72 -82.71
N ASN A 35 -52.67 13.21 -82.50
CA ASN A 35 -53.10 12.69 -81.20
C ASN A 35 -52.30 11.45 -80.76
N ALA A 36 -51.96 10.56 -81.69
CA ALA A 36 -51.12 9.39 -81.42
C ALA A 36 -49.69 9.80 -81.04
N ILE A 37 -49.11 10.79 -81.73
CA ILE A 37 -47.79 11.37 -81.40
C ILE A 37 -47.81 11.99 -80.00
N ALA A 38 -48.85 12.75 -79.66
CA ALA A 38 -49.01 13.33 -78.32
C ALA A 38 -49.09 12.25 -77.24
N SER A 39 -49.86 11.18 -77.48
CA SER A 39 -49.98 10.03 -76.57
C SER A 39 -48.64 9.30 -76.40
N ILE A 40 -47.87 9.10 -77.48
CA ILE A 40 -46.53 8.50 -77.43
C ILE A 40 -45.57 9.37 -76.62
N HIS A 41 -45.58 10.70 -76.81
CA HIS A 41 -44.76 11.62 -76.02
C HIS A 41 -45.12 11.56 -74.53
N GLN A 42 -46.41 11.54 -74.20
CA GLN A 42 -46.87 11.40 -72.82
C GLN A 42 -46.46 10.05 -72.21
N GLY A 43 -46.62 8.95 -72.95
CA GLY A 43 -46.20 7.62 -72.53
C GLY A 43 -44.69 7.52 -72.32
N SER A 44 -43.89 8.14 -73.22
CA SER A 44 -42.44 8.21 -73.07
C SER A 44 -42.04 8.99 -71.81
N GLN A 45 -42.70 10.12 -71.52
CA GLN A 45 -42.45 10.89 -70.31
C GLN A 45 -42.84 10.11 -69.04
N GLN A 46 -43.98 9.41 -69.04
CA GLN A 46 -44.38 8.54 -67.93
C GLN A 46 -43.38 7.40 -67.70
N ALA A 47 -42.90 6.76 -68.77
CA ALA A 47 -41.89 5.70 -68.67
C ALA A 47 -40.57 6.23 -68.08
N ARG A 48 -40.13 7.44 -68.48
CA ARG A 48 -38.95 8.10 -67.88
C ARG A 48 -39.15 8.38 -66.40
N ASN A 49 -40.32 8.91 -66.01
CA ASN A 49 -40.64 9.15 -64.60
C ASN A 49 -40.68 7.85 -63.79
N GLY A 50 -41.26 6.79 -64.34
CA GLY A 50 -41.29 5.46 -63.70
C GLY A 50 -39.89 4.86 -63.53
N SER A 51 -39.01 5.04 -64.53
CA SER A 51 -37.61 4.64 -64.43
C SER A 51 -36.87 5.41 -63.35
N ALA A 52 -37.09 6.72 -63.22
CA ALA A 52 -36.50 7.53 -62.15
C ALA A 52 -36.96 7.07 -60.76
N LEU A 53 -38.28 6.84 -60.59
CA LEU A 53 -38.84 6.36 -59.33
C LEU A 53 -38.31 4.96 -58.95
N SER A 54 -38.12 4.09 -59.94
CA SER A 54 -37.55 2.75 -59.74
C SER A 54 -36.09 2.82 -59.28
N ASN A 55 -35.31 3.75 -59.83
CA ASN A 55 -33.95 4.01 -59.36
C ASN A 55 -33.93 4.53 -57.92
N GLU A 56 -34.79 5.49 -57.57
CA GLU A 56 -34.89 5.98 -56.18
C GLU A 56 -35.26 4.85 -55.20
N ALA A 57 -36.17 3.96 -55.59
CA ALA A 57 -36.53 2.80 -54.78
C ALA A 57 -35.35 1.82 -54.62
N ALA A 58 -34.58 1.57 -55.68
CA ALA A 58 -33.39 0.72 -55.62
C ALA A 58 -32.31 1.30 -54.69
N GLU A 59 -32.09 2.62 -54.74
CA GLU A 59 -31.18 3.30 -53.81
C GLU A 59 -31.69 3.23 -52.36
N ALA A 60 -32.99 3.40 -52.13
CA ALA A 60 -33.58 3.28 -50.80
C ALA A 60 -33.42 1.87 -50.23
N LEU A 61 -33.64 0.82 -51.04
CA LEU A 61 -33.43 -0.57 -50.64
C LEU A 61 -31.95 -0.86 -50.36
N THR A 62 -31.04 -0.27 -51.13
CA THR A 62 -29.58 -0.39 -50.89
C THR A 62 -29.22 0.22 -49.53
N ARG A 63 -29.74 1.41 -49.19
CA ARG A 63 -29.53 2.02 -47.88
C ARG A 63 -30.11 1.18 -46.74
N ILE A 64 -31.30 0.59 -46.93
CA ILE A 64 -31.91 -0.31 -45.94
C ILE A 64 -31.03 -1.55 -45.73
N HIS A 65 -30.52 -2.14 -46.81
CA HIS A 65 -29.64 -3.31 -46.74
C HIS A 65 -28.37 -3.01 -45.97
N THR A 66 -27.66 -1.93 -46.30
CA THR A 66 -26.46 -1.50 -45.57
C THR A 66 -26.76 -1.21 -44.09
N GLY A 67 -27.87 -0.52 -43.79
CA GLY A 67 -28.28 -0.26 -42.41
C GLY A 67 -28.60 -1.54 -41.63
N ALA A 68 -29.15 -2.57 -42.28
CA ALA A 68 -29.41 -3.86 -41.67
C ALA A 68 -28.11 -4.63 -41.38
N GLU A 69 -27.12 -4.58 -42.29
CA GLU A 69 -25.80 -5.17 -42.08
C GLU A 69 -25.07 -4.51 -40.89
N GLU A 70 -25.06 -3.18 -40.83
CA GLU A 70 -24.48 -2.44 -39.69
C GLU A 70 -25.16 -2.80 -38.36
N THR A 71 -26.48 -2.98 -38.39
CA THR A 71 -27.24 -3.38 -37.20
C THR A 71 -26.87 -4.79 -36.76
N LEU A 72 -26.70 -5.72 -37.69
CA LEU A 72 -26.29 -7.09 -37.40
C LEU A 72 -24.89 -7.13 -36.76
N ASP A 73 -23.96 -6.32 -37.26
CA ASP A 73 -22.60 -6.24 -36.70
C ASP A 73 -22.60 -5.65 -35.29
N LYS A 74 -23.43 -4.64 -35.01
CA LYS A 74 -23.63 -4.14 -33.64
C LYS A 74 -24.21 -5.20 -32.71
N ILE A 75 -25.17 -6.01 -33.18
CA ILE A 75 -25.73 -7.12 -32.39
C ILE A 75 -24.66 -8.16 -32.08
N ARG A 76 -23.80 -8.50 -33.04
CA ARG A 76 -22.67 -9.42 -32.82
C ARG A 76 -21.70 -8.90 -31.78
N LEU A 77 -21.38 -7.60 -31.82
CA LEU A 77 -20.53 -6.96 -30.82
C LEU A 77 -21.16 -7.02 -29.43
N ILE A 78 -22.45 -6.70 -29.30
CA ILE A 78 -23.17 -6.79 -28.02
C ILE A 78 -23.14 -8.21 -27.47
N ALA A 79 -23.34 -9.23 -28.31
CA ALA A 79 -23.30 -10.63 -27.89
C ALA A 79 -21.91 -11.05 -27.38
N ALA A 80 -20.84 -10.59 -28.02
CA ALA A 80 -19.47 -10.81 -27.56
C ALA A 80 -19.23 -10.16 -26.19
N THR A 81 -19.60 -8.89 -26.04
CA THR A 81 -19.48 -8.16 -24.77
C THR A 81 -20.29 -8.80 -23.65
N MET A 82 -21.49 -9.31 -23.94
CA MET A 82 -22.33 -10.02 -22.97
C MET A 82 -21.67 -11.31 -22.46
N THR A 83 -20.92 -12.00 -23.32
CA THR A 83 -20.16 -13.20 -22.94
C THR A 83 -19.03 -12.83 -21.97
N GLU A 84 -18.30 -11.77 -22.27
CA GLU A 84 -17.26 -11.23 -21.39
C GLU A 84 -17.83 -10.74 -20.05
N GLN A 85 -18.95 -10.02 -20.08
CA GLN A 85 -19.64 -9.53 -18.88
C GLN A 85 -20.12 -10.68 -17.98
N THR A 86 -20.58 -11.79 -18.57
CA THR A 86 -20.95 -13.00 -17.83
C THR A 86 -19.73 -13.63 -17.14
N ALA A 87 -18.59 -13.68 -17.81
CA ALA A 87 -17.35 -14.16 -17.21
C ALA A 87 -16.90 -13.26 -16.05
N GLN A 88 -16.99 -11.94 -16.22
CA GLN A 88 -16.67 -10.97 -15.18
C GLN A 88 -17.61 -11.09 -13.97
N ALA A 89 -18.91 -11.31 -14.19
CA ALA A 89 -19.87 -11.53 -13.12
C ALA A 89 -19.56 -12.79 -12.30
N ARG A 90 -19.09 -13.87 -12.94
CA ARG A 90 -18.60 -15.07 -12.23
C ARG A 90 -17.38 -14.76 -11.38
N HIS A 91 -16.43 -13.99 -11.91
CA HIS A 91 -15.25 -13.57 -11.15
C HIS A 91 -15.63 -12.75 -9.91
N ILE A 92 -16.57 -11.81 -10.06
CA ILE A 92 -17.10 -11.02 -8.94
C ILE A 92 -17.76 -11.93 -7.88
N ALA A 93 -18.54 -12.92 -8.30
CA ALA A 93 -19.17 -13.88 -7.38
C ALA A 93 -18.13 -14.69 -6.59
N THR A 94 -17.05 -15.15 -7.24
CA THR A 94 -15.93 -15.82 -6.57
C THR A 94 -15.24 -14.90 -5.57
N GLN A 95 -14.97 -13.64 -5.94
CA GLN A 95 -14.36 -12.67 -5.04
C GLN A 95 -15.25 -12.37 -3.83
N ALA A 96 -16.57 -12.28 -4.01
CA ALA A 96 -17.51 -12.12 -2.91
C ALA A 96 -17.47 -13.32 -1.95
N GLY A 97 -17.37 -14.55 -2.46
CA GLY A 97 -17.15 -15.75 -1.66
C GLY A 97 -15.88 -15.67 -0.81
N ASN A 98 -14.76 -15.29 -1.43
CA ASN A 98 -13.48 -15.14 -0.71
C ASN A 98 -13.55 -14.08 0.41
N ILE A 99 -14.30 -12.99 0.20
CA ILE A 99 -14.51 -11.95 1.23
C ILE A 99 -15.30 -12.51 2.42
N ILE A 100 -16.34 -13.32 2.16
CA ILE A 100 -17.13 -13.97 3.22
C ILE A 100 -16.24 -14.92 4.04
N ASP A 101 -15.40 -15.71 3.38
CA ASP A 101 -14.48 -16.63 4.05
C ASP A 101 -13.44 -15.88 4.90
N LEU A 102 -12.90 -14.78 4.39
CA LEU A 102 -11.99 -13.92 5.13
C LEU A 102 -12.68 -13.28 6.34
N SER A 103 -13.91 -12.80 6.18
CA SER A 103 -14.72 -12.20 7.26
C SER A 103 -15.00 -13.21 8.39
N THR A 104 -15.29 -14.46 8.02
CA THR A 104 -15.49 -15.57 8.96
C THR A 104 -14.22 -15.83 9.76
N ARG A 105 -13.07 -16.00 9.09
CA ARG A 105 -11.77 -16.18 9.75
C ARG A 105 -11.38 -15.00 10.64
N ASN A 106 -11.67 -13.77 10.21
CA ASN A 106 -11.41 -12.57 11.01
C ASN A 106 -12.26 -12.55 12.30
N THR A 107 -13.52 -12.97 12.20
CA THR A 107 -14.41 -13.08 13.36
C THR A 107 -13.95 -14.15 14.34
N GLU A 108 -13.47 -15.29 13.84
CA GLU A 108 -12.87 -16.35 14.65
C GLU A 108 -11.58 -15.88 15.35
N GLY A 109 -10.68 -15.22 14.61
CA GLY A 109 -9.47 -14.62 15.17
C GLY A 109 -9.77 -13.59 16.26
N ALA A 110 -10.75 -12.70 16.02
CA ALA A 110 -11.18 -11.72 17.02
C ALA A 110 -11.72 -12.38 18.30
N ARG A 111 -12.45 -13.51 18.18
CA ARG A 111 -12.90 -14.29 19.33
C ARG A 111 -11.74 -14.91 20.11
N SER A 112 -10.73 -15.46 19.43
CA SER A 112 -9.53 -16.00 20.10
C SER A 112 -8.80 -14.90 20.87
N THR A 113 -8.55 -13.76 20.23
CA THR A 113 -7.90 -12.61 20.87
C THR A 113 -8.67 -12.13 22.09
N LEU A 114 -10.01 -12.09 22.02
CA LEU A 114 -10.84 -11.71 23.18
C LEU A 114 -10.71 -12.75 24.32
N ALA A 115 -10.69 -14.04 24.00
CA ALA A 115 -10.51 -15.10 25.00
C ALA A 115 -9.13 -15.00 25.69
N GLU A 116 -8.07 -14.77 24.92
CA GLU A 116 -6.71 -14.57 25.42
C GLU A 116 -6.60 -13.31 26.30
N ALA A 117 -7.22 -12.20 25.87
CA ALA A 117 -7.26 -10.96 26.64
C ALA A 117 -7.99 -11.15 27.99
N ASN A 118 -9.11 -11.88 27.98
CA ASN A 118 -9.80 -12.24 29.22
C ASN A 118 -8.91 -13.11 30.12
N GLN A 119 -8.23 -14.12 29.57
CA GLN A 119 -7.31 -14.97 30.33
C GLN A 119 -6.16 -14.16 30.95
N LEU A 120 -5.58 -13.21 30.23
CA LEU A 120 -4.59 -12.28 30.78
C LEU A 120 -5.16 -11.44 31.91
N ASN A 121 -6.39 -10.96 31.79
CA ASN A 121 -7.06 -10.20 32.85
C ASN A 121 -7.33 -11.06 34.11
N TYR A 122 -7.73 -12.32 33.94
CA TYR A 122 -7.86 -13.27 35.05
C TYR A 122 -6.51 -13.51 35.75
N LEU A 123 -5.45 -13.74 34.98
CA LEU A 123 -4.10 -13.94 35.53
C LEU A 123 -3.60 -12.69 36.27
N ALA A 124 -3.83 -11.50 35.72
CA ALA A 124 -3.47 -10.23 36.35
C ALA A 124 -4.24 -10.01 37.67
N THR A 125 -5.55 -10.27 37.67
CA THR A 125 -6.38 -10.19 38.88
C THR A 125 -5.90 -11.16 39.96
N ASN A 126 -5.65 -12.43 39.60
CA ASN A 126 -5.17 -13.44 40.54
C ASN A 126 -3.77 -13.08 41.07
N LEU A 127 -2.88 -12.57 40.23
CA LEU A 127 -1.55 -12.12 40.65
C LEU A 127 -1.64 -10.93 41.62
N ALA A 128 -2.56 -9.99 41.37
CA ALA A 128 -2.82 -8.88 42.27
C ALA A 128 -3.32 -9.36 43.64
N GLU A 129 -4.24 -10.33 43.67
CA GLU A 129 -4.77 -10.92 44.91
C GLU A 129 -3.69 -11.67 45.70
N ILE A 130 -2.81 -12.43 45.03
CA ILE A 130 -1.64 -13.04 45.69
C ILE A 130 -0.79 -11.96 46.39
N GLY A 131 -0.61 -10.80 45.75
CA GLY A 131 0.11 -9.67 46.33
C GLY A 131 -0.58 -9.00 47.54
N THR A 132 -1.89 -9.19 47.75
CA THR A 132 -2.58 -8.63 48.93
C THR A 132 -2.28 -9.46 50.18
N VAL A 133 -2.26 -10.79 50.04
CA VAL A 133 -2.07 -11.75 51.13
C VAL A 133 -0.60 -11.93 51.49
N PHE A 134 0.29 -12.02 50.50
CA PHE A 134 1.73 -12.19 50.76
C PHE A 134 2.38 -10.84 51.11
N LYS A 135 2.53 -10.57 52.41
CA LYS A 135 3.32 -9.44 52.93
C LYS A 135 4.78 -9.86 53.06
N LEU A 136 5.68 -9.14 52.38
CA LEU A 136 7.09 -9.51 52.29
C LEU A 136 7.95 -9.09 53.52
N GLY A 137 7.31 -8.71 54.63
CA GLY A 137 7.99 -8.12 55.79
C GLY A 137 8.73 -6.82 55.46
N ALA A 138 9.45 -6.24 56.43
CA ALA A 138 10.12 -4.94 56.24
C ALA A 138 11.19 -4.97 55.13
N SER A 139 12.01 -6.03 55.09
CA SER A 139 13.06 -6.18 54.07
C SER A 139 12.48 -6.33 52.67
N GLY A 140 11.42 -7.13 52.51
CA GLY A 140 10.82 -7.33 51.21
C GLY A 140 9.92 -6.16 50.76
N GLU A 141 9.36 -5.37 51.67
CA GLU A 141 8.75 -4.08 51.32
C GLU A 141 9.79 -3.07 50.84
N ALA A 142 10.99 -3.06 51.42
CA ALA A 142 12.11 -2.26 50.94
C ALA A 142 12.56 -2.70 49.53
N ALA A 143 12.74 -3.99 49.32
CA ALA A 143 13.00 -4.60 48.01
C ALA A 143 11.94 -4.20 46.97
N ARG A 144 10.65 -4.29 47.33
CA ARG A 144 9.54 -3.90 46.46
C ARG A 144 9.61 -2.43 46.08
N ARG A 145 9.87 -1.53 47.04
CA ARG A 145 9.99 -0.08 46.78
C ARG A 145 11.09 0.23 45.76
N ILE A 146 12.25 -0.41 45.92
CA ILE A 146 13.37 -0.29 44.97
C ILE A 146 12.89 -0.74 43.59
N HIS A 147 12.36 -1.96 43.49
CA HIS A 147 11.90 -2.54 42.23
C HIS A 147 10.83 -1.69 41.52
N THR A 148 9.83 -1.19 42.26
CA THR A 148 8.75 -0.38 41.70
C THR A 148 9.19 1.00 41.21
N GLY A 149 10.30 1.55 41.72
CA GLY A 149 10.84 2.84 41.29
C GLY A 149 11.76 2.75 40.07
N MET A 150 12.21 1.55 39.70
CA MET A 150 13.18 1.35 38.61
C MET A 150 12.67 1.74 37.22
N PRO A 151 11.39 1.50 36.84
CA PRO A 151 10.87 1.94 35.54
C PRO A 151 11.03 3.45 35.30
N ASP A 152 10.72 4.27 36.29
CA ASP A 152 10.86 5.73 36.17
C ASP A 152 12.33 6.14 36.04
N GLN A 153 13.22 5.49 36.80
CA GLN A 153 14.66 5.79 36.76
C GLN A 153 15.30 5.43 35.41
N VAL A 154 14.96 4.27 34.85
CA VAL A 154 15.52 3.85 33.55
C VAL A 154 14.97 4.71 32.41
N ALA A 155 13.70 5.12 32.49
CA ALA A 155 13.09 6.03 31.52
C ALA A 155 13.70 7.44 31.60
N GLU A 156 13.92 7.96 32.81
CA GLU A 156 14.61 9.24 33.02
C GLU A 156 16.03 9.21 32.43
N LEU A 157 16.78 8.12 32.66
CA LEU A 157 18.12 7.93 32.12
C LEU A 157 18.10 7.82 30.58
N ALA A 158 17.17 7.04 30.01
CA ALA A 158 17.02 6.90 28.57
C ALA A 158 16.77 8.26 27.91
N ALA A 159 15.82 9.03 28.46
CA ALA A 159 15.50 10.37 27.96
C ALA A 159 16.69 11.33 28.06
N LYS A 160 17.50 11.26 29.13
CA LYS A 160 18.72 12.06 29.26
C LYS A 160 19.78 11.67 28.22
N VAL A 161 20.00 10.37 28.01
CA VAL A 161 20.96 9.88 27.00
C VAL A 161 20.52 10.27 25.60
N SER A 162 19.24 10.07 25.24
CA SER A 162 18.67 10.50 23.96
C SER A 162 18.91 11.99 23.73
N ARG A 163 18.58 12.85 24.69
CA ARG A 163 18.80 14.30 24.58
C ARG A 163 20.27 14.68 24.40
N LEU A 164 21.19 14.02 25.11
CA LEU A 164 22.63 14.27 24.97
C LEU A 164 23.13 13.91 23.56
N MET A 165 22.70 12.77 23.04
CA MET A 165 23.06 12.33 21.69
C MET A 165 22.44 13.21 20.62
N GLU A 166 21.17 13.60 20.77
CA GLU A 166 20.49 14.53 19.85
C GLU A 166 21.17 15.89 19.81
N GLU A 167 21.53 16.45 20.96
CA GLU A 167 22.24 17.73 21.03
C GLU A 167 23.65 17.61 20.43
N ALA A 168 24.34 16.49 20.62
CA ALA A 168 25.65 16.25 19.99
C ALA A 168 25.57 16.21 18.45
N VAL A 169 24.54 15.57 17.90
CA VAL A 169 24.28 15.58 16.44
C VAL A 169 23.90 16.98 15.97
N LYS A 170 22.99 17.65 16.67
CA LYS A 170 22.52 19.01 16.32
C LYS A 170 23.65 20.04 16.34
N SER A 171 24.55 19.96 17.32
CA SER A 171 25.73 20.81 17.44
C SER A 171 26.92 20.36 16.59
N LYS A 172 26.73 19.35 15.72
CA LYS A 172 27.74 18.82 14.80
C LYS A 172 29.01 18.28 15.49
N GLN A 173 28.88 17.80 16.73
CA GLN A 173 29.96 17.09 17.42
C GLN A 173 30.17 15.68 16.86
N ILE A 174 29.15 15.11 16.21
CA ILE A 174 29.19 13.84 15.47
C ILE A 174 28.13 13.87 14.36
N SER A 175 28.34 13.12 13.28
CA SER A 175 27.28 12.86 12.29
C SER A 175 26.27 11.83 12.83
N ILE A 176 25.05 11.82 12.29
CA ILE A 176 24.07 10.79 12.67
C ILE A 176 24.51 9.41 12.18
N GLU A 177 25.26 9.33 11.08
CA GLU A 177 25.83 8.09 10.56
C GLU A 177 26.90 7.53 11.49
N ASP A 178 27.84 8.37 11.96
CA ASP A 178 28.92 7.93 12.84
C ASP A 178 28.42 7.60 14.26
N LEU A 179 27.32 8.23 14.72
CA LEU A 179 26.67 7.86 15.98
C LEU A 179 26.04 6.44 15.90
N PHE A 180 25.65 6.00 14.71
CA PHE A 180 25.06 4.69 14.44
C PHE A 180 26.06 3.71 13.82
N ASP A 181 27.36 4.00 13.93
CA ASP A 181 28.42 3.15 13.40
C ASP A 181 28.43 1.76 14.08
N GLN A 182 28.26 0.70 13.30
CA GLN A 182 28.29 -0.68 13.78
C GLN A 182 29.60 -1.40 13.40
N ASN A 183 30.60 -0.67 12.93
CA ASN A 183 31.90 -1.24 12.60
C ASN A 183 32.78 -1.35 13.86
N TYR A 184 32.62 -2.44 14.61
CA TYR A 184 33.39 -2.73 15.81
C TYR A 184 34.82 -3.17 15.46
N VAL A 185 35.78 -2.23 15.55
CA VAL A 185 37.20 -2.53 15.26
C VAL A 185 37.86 -3.10 16.53
N PRO A 186 38.42 -4.33 16.50
CA PRO A 186 39.07 -4.90 17.68
C PRO A 186 40.28 -4.07 18.15
N ILE A 187 40.41 -3.87 19.45
CA ILE A 187 41.59 -3.27 20.07
C ILE A 187 42.62 -4.38 20.29
N PRO A 188 43.84 -4.30 19.70
CA PRO A 188 44.85 -5.33 19.86
C PRO A 188 45.28 -5.54 21.32
N ASN A 189 45.69 -6.77 21.66
CA ASN A 189 46.28 -7.13 22.95
C ASN A 189 45.39 -6.90 24.19
N THR A 190 44.06 -6.91 24.04
CA THR A 190 43.13 -6.82 25.17
C THR A 190 42.50 -8.18 25.48
N LYS A 191 42.53 -8.60 26.75
CA LYS A 191 41.75 -9.72 27.30
C LYS A 191 40.99 -9.22 28.54
N PRO A 192 39.64 -9.18 28.54
CA PRO A 192 38.72 -9.60 27.49
C PRO A 192 38.84 -8.79 26.21
N ALA A 193 38.32 -9.34 25.10
CA ALA A 193 38.27 -8.65 23.82
C ALA A 193 37.53 -7.31 23.93
N LYS A 194 38.17 -6.25 23.42
CA LYS A 194 37.61 -4.90 23.35
C LYS A 194 37.56 -4.42 21.90
N TYR A 195 36.68 -3.47 21.67
CA TYR A 195 36.41 -2.91 20.35
C TYR A 195 36.38 -1.38 20.42
N THR A 196 36.48 -0.73 19.27
CA THR A 196 36.21 0.70 19.16
C THR A 196 35.31 0.99 17.97
N THR A 197 34.52 2.05 18.10
CA THR A 197 33.62 2.60 17.07
C THR A 197 33.78 4.12 16.99
N LYS A 198 33.25 4.73 15.93
CA LYS A 198 33.39 6.18 15.71
C LYS A 198 32.75 7.06 16.78
N PHE A 199 31.77 6.56 17.53
CA PHE A 199 31.09 7.33 18.57
C PHE A 199 31.73 7.25 19.96
N ASP A 200 32.76 6.42 20.14
CA ASP A 200 33.37 6.15 21.44
C ASP A 200 33.86 7.41 22.16
N ALA A 201 34.68 8.22 21.48
CA ALA A 201 35.29 9.40 22.09
C ALA A 201 34.23 10.44 22.53
N LEU A 202 33.13 10.53 21.77
CA LEU A 202 32.00 11.37 22.14
C LEU A 202 31.31 10.84 23.40
N LEU A 203 30.95 9.55 23.40
CA LEU A 203 30.17 8.95 24.49
C LEU A 203 30.99 8.82 25.78
N ASP A 204 32.30 8.63 25.70
CA ASP A 204 33.20 8.64 26.85
C ASP A 204 33.22 10.00 27.56
N ARG A 205 33.01 11.09 26.82
CA ARG A 205 32.87 12.43 27.38
C ARG A 205 31.47 12.73 27.91
N LEU A 206 30.42 12.28 27.22
CA LEU A 206 29.04 12.67 27.53
C LEU A 206 28.37 11.78 28.58
N LEU A 207 28.51 10.46 28.45
CA LEU A 207 27.75 9.50 29.25
C LEU A 207 28.06 9.54 30.77
N PRO A 208 29.29 9.79 31.24
CA PRO A 208 29.56 9.84 32.68
C PRO A 208 28.70 10.87 33.43
N ALA A 209 28.34 11.99 32.79
CA ALA A 209 27.52 13.04 33.40
C ALA A 209 26.09 12.59 33.74
N VAL A 210 25.59 11.53 33.08
CA VAL A 210 24.24 10.99 33.32
C VAL A 210 24.27 9.59 33.94
N GLN A 211 25.34 8.83 33.73
CA GLN A 211 25.52 7.49 34.30
C GLN A 211 25.89 7.55 35.79
N GLU A 212 26.88 8.37 36.18
CA GLU A 212 27.38 8.40 37.56
C GLU A 212 26.33 8.86 38.58
N PRO A 213 25.52 9.92 38.32
CA PRO A 213 24.50 10.34 39.28
C PRO A 213 23.45 9.26 39.58
N VAL A 214 23.23 8.31 38.68
CA VAL A 214 22.30 7.19 38.92
C VAL A 214 22.86 6.25 39.99
N LEU A 215 24.17 5.98 39.97
CA LEU A 215 24.83 5.13 40.97
C LEU A 215 24.85 5.80 42.35
N GLU A 216 24.98 7.12 42.41
CA GLU A 216 25.05 7.88 43.65
C GLU A 216 23.70 7.97 44.37
N ARG A 217 22.58 7.79 43.64
CA ARG A 217 21.21 7.88 44.20
C ARG A 217 20.84 6.70 45.10
N ALA A 218 21.38 5.52 44.84
CA ALA A 218 21.00 4.30 45.57
C ALA A 218 22.17 3.30 45.60
N LYS A 219 22.56 2.85 46.80
CA LYS A 219 23.63 1.87 47.01
C LYS A 219 23.32 0.52 46.36
N GLU A 220 22.04 0.25 46.13
CA GLU A 220 21.50 -0.94 45.52
C GLU A 220 21.78 -1.01 44.01
N ILE A 221 22.08 0.12 43.37
CA ILE A 221 22.41 0.19 41.95
C ILE A 221 23.86 -0.22 41.75
N ALA A 222 24.05 -1.31 41.01
CA ALA A 222 25.34 -1.84 40.64
C ALA A 222 25.92 -1.18 39.39
N TYR A 223 25.11 -0.77 38.42
CA TYR A 223 25.60 -0.03 37.26
C TYR A 223 24.43 0.68 36.56
N ALA A 224 24.77 1.69 35.77
CA ALA A 224 23.86 2.40 34.87
C ALA A 224 24.66 2.75 33.62
N ILE A 225 24.32 2.13 32.50
CA ILE A 225 25.11 2.21 31.26
C ILE A 225 24.22 2.35 30.02
N ALA A 226 24.81 2.87 28.94
CA ALA A 226 24.21 2.82 27.61
C ALA A 226 24.79 1.61 26.84
N ILE A 227 23.96 0.98 26.04
CA ILE A 227 24.28 -0.21 25.25
C ILE A 227 23.65 -0.06 23.87
N ASP A 228 24.40 -0.28 22.79
CA ASP A 228 23.84 -0.20 21.45
C ASP A 228 23.00 -1.43 21.09
N ARG A 229 22.36 -1.41 19.91
CA ARG A 229 21.52 -2.51 19.42
C ARG A 229 22.23 -3.86 19.25
N ASN A 230 23.55 -3.88 19.16
CA ASN A 230 24.35 -5.11 19.03
C ASN A 230 25.06 -5.47 20.35
N SER A 231 24.60 -4.90 21.46
CA SER A 231 25.12 -5.16 22.80
C SER A 231 26.52 -4.62 23.08
N TYR A 232 26.95 -3.60 22.33
CA TYR A 232 28.19 -2.91 22.59
C TYR A 232 28.00 -1.84 23.67
N VAL A 233 28.87 -1.85 24.68
CA VAL A 233 28.90 -0.84 25.74
C VAL A 233 30.07 0.11 25.47
N PRO A 234 29.84 1.29 24.87
CA PRO A 234 30.90 2.25 24.60
C PRO A 234 31.51 2.77 25.89
N THR A 235 30.69 3.20 26.84
CA THR A 235 31.17 3.82 28.08
C THR A 235 30.46 3.20 29.25
N HIS A 236 31.27 2.70 30.19
CA HIS A 236 30.79 2.13 31.44
C HIS A 236 31.07 3.12 32.59
N ASN A 237 30.33 2.97 33.68
CA ASN A 237 30.59 3.71 34.93
C ASN A 237 32.07 3.71 35.32
N LYS A 238 32.56 4.79 35.93
CA LYS A 238 33.98 5.01 36.25
C LYS A 238 34.62 3.84 37.00
N ARG A 239 33.90 3.25 37.96
CA ARG A 239 34.37 2.12 38.76
C ARG A 239 34.61 0.82 37.97
N PHE A 240 34.11 0.74 36.74
CA PHE A 240 34.31 -0.37 35.80
C PHE A 240 34.98 0.10 34.50
N SER A 241 35.67 1.23 34.54
CA SER A 241 36.44 1.79 33.42
C SER A 241 37.88 2.06 33.85
N LEU A 242 38.44 1.18 34.71
CA LEU A 242 39.81 1.31 35.21
C LEU A 242 40.84 1.02 34.11
N PRO A 243 42.05 1.58 34.16
CA PRO A 243 43.12 1.26 33.22
C PRO A 243 43.39 -0.25 33.15
N LEU A 244 43.70 -0.76 31.95
CA LEU A 244 44.03 -2.18 31.76
C LEU A 244 45.36 -2.51 32.43
N THR A 245 45.38 -3.64 33.12
CA THR A 245 46.52 -4.13 33.89
C THR A 245 47.29 -5.23 33.18
N GLY A 246 46.68 -5.88 32.18
CA GLY A 246 47.23 -7.06 31.50
C GLY A 246 46.93 -8.38 32.24
N ASP A 247 46.35 -8.30 33.43
CA ASP A 247 45.83 -9.44 34.19
C ASP A 247 44.34 -9.63 33.82
N GLU A 248 44.05 -10.72 33.11
CA GLU A 248 42.71 -11.02 32.60
C GLU A 248 41.65 -11.05 33.72
N ALA A 249 41.97 -11.60 34.89
CA ALA A 249 41.01 -11.70 35.98
C ALA A 249 40.65 -10.31 36.54
N LYS A 250 41.65 -9.42 36.66
CA LYS A 250 41.43 -8.05 37.11
C LYS A 250 40.71 -7.21 36.06
N ASP A 251 41.12 -7.33 34.79
CA ASP A 251 40.57 -6.54 33.70
C ASP A 251 39.13 -6.95 33.37
N MET A 252 38.77 -8.23 33.56
CA MET A 252 37.39 -8.74 33.40
C MET A 252 36.37 -8.05 34.31
N VAL A 253 36.78 -7.67 35.52
CA VAL A 253 35.92 -7.04 36.53
C VAL A 253 36.09 -5.52 36.52
N GLY A 254 37.34 -5.04 36.48
CA GLY A 254 37.70 -3.62 36.61
C GLY A 254 37.54 -2.79 35.34
N ASN A 255 37.49 -3.40 34.15
CA ASN A 255 37.30 -2.70 32.88
C ASN A 255 36.26 -3.38 31.97
N ARG A 256 35.02 -2.93 32.10
CA ARG A 256 33.83 -3.43 31.37
C ARG A 256 33.37 -2.52 30.23
N THR A 257 34.06 -1.41 29.96
CA THR A 257 33.83 -0.55 28.78
C THR A 257 34.41 -1.18 27.50
N LYS A 258 33.96 -0.70 26.34
CA LYS A 258 34.43 -1.10 25.00
C LYS A 258 34.24 -2.58 24.71
N ARG A 259 33.18 -3.19 25.25
CA ARG A 259 32.91 -4.63 25.15
C ARG A 259 31.58 -4.89 24.46
N LEU A 260 31.57 -5.95 23.65
CA LEU A 260 30.36 -6.59 23.16
C LEU A 260 29.91 -7.65 24.17
N PHE A 261 28.69 -7.52 24.69
CA PHE A 261 28.10 -8.45 25.64
C PHE A 261 27.20 -9.44 24.90
N SER A 262 27.66 -10.69 24.76
CA SER A 262 26.93 -11.73 24.02
C SER A 262 25.88 -12.48 24.86
N ASP A 263 25.70 -12.11 26.12
CA ASP A 263 24.74 -12.74 27.03
C ASP A 263 23.28 -12.42 26.62
N PRO A 264 22.32 -13.30 26.94
CA PRO A 264 20.92 -13.09 26.57
C PRO A 264 20.31 -11.78 27.08
N VAL A 265 20.77 -11.28 28.23
CA VAL A 265 20.25 -10.04 28.83
C VAL A 265 20.73 -8.85 28.00
N GLY A 266 22.04 -8.77 27.73
CA GLY A 266 22.65 -7.73 26.90
C GLY A 266 22.08 -7.65 25.48
N LYS A 267 21.83 -8.79 24.84
CA LYS A 267 21.17 -8.85 23.52
C LYS A 267 19.79 -8.22 23.51
N ARG A 268 19.01 -8.46 24.56
CA ARG A 268 17.65 -7.93 24.65
C ARG A 268 17.64 -6.46 25.02
N CYS A 269 18.49 -6.02 25.96
CA CYS A 269 18.54 -4.63 26.45
C CYS A 269 18.73 -3.59 25.33
N GLY A 270 19.61 -3.87 24.37
CA GLY A 270 19.89 -2.95 23.27
C GLY A 270 18.85 -2.99 22.14
N ALA A 271 18.10 -4.08 22.00
CA ALA A 271 17.29 -4.35 20.81
C ALA A 271 15.78 -4.26 21.04
N HIS A 272 15.30 -4.30 22.28
CA HIS A 272 13.86 -4.24 22.57
C HIS A 272 13.29 -2.83 22.38
N GLU A 273 12.01 -2.73 22.04
CA GLU A 273 11.31 -1.45 21.87
C GLU A 273 10.19 -1.22 22.92
N GLN A 274 10.08 -2.13 23.89
CA GLN A 274 9.19 -1.97 25.04
C GLN A 274 9.57 -0.72 25.87
N PRO A 275 8.61 -0.03 26.52
CA PRO A 275 8.90 1.13 27.37
C PRO A 275 9.97 0.87 28.41
N PHE A 276 9.95 -0.34 28.99
CA PHE A 276 11.05 -0.90 29.75
C PHE A 276 11.01 -2.44 29.69
N LEU A 277 12.12 -3.08 29.99
CA LEU A 277 12.24 -4.53 30.13
C LEU A 277 13.01 -4.88 31.40
N ILE A 278 12.42 -5.69 32.28
CA ILE A 278 13.07 -6.23 33.48
C ILE A 278 13.52 -7.66 33.24
N GLN A 279 14.76 -7.97 33.61
CA GLN A 279 15.36 -9.30 33.49
C GLN A 279 16.13 -9.63 34.78
N THR A 280 15.87 -10.80 35.36
CA THR A 280 16.66 -11.32 36.49
C THR A 280 17.64 -12.34 35.94
N TYR A 281 18.93 -12.17 36.20
CA TYR A 281 19.97 -13.03 35.66
C TYR A 281 21.12 -13.25 36.64
N ARG A 282 21.90 -14.30 36.39
CA ARG A 282 23.17 -14.55 37.08
C ARG A 282 24.30 -13.96 36.24
N ARG A 283 25.03 -12.99 36.80
CA ARG A 283 26.17 -12.33 36.15
C ARG A 283 27.33 -13.31 36.01
N ASP A 284 28.29 -13.02 35.12
CA ASP A 284 29.55 -13.78 34.96
C ASP A 284 30.35 -13.93 36.27
N THR A 285 30.10 -13.06 37.25
CA THR A 285 30.69 -13.10 38.60
C THR A 285 29.98 -14.08 39.55
N GLY A 286 28.87 -14.70 39.14
CA GLY A 286 28.05 -15.62 39.94
C GLY A 286 26.91 -14.95 40.71
N GLU A 287 26.86 -13.62 40.77
CA GLU A 287 25.84 -12.85 41.50
C GLU A 287 24.50 -12.84 40.77
N ILE A 288 23.39 -12.99 41.50
CA ILE A 288 22.04 -12.74 40.96
C ILE A 288 21.77 -11.24 40.97
N MET A 289 21.29 -10.71 39.86
CA MET A 289 21.05 -9.29 39.66
C MET A 289 19.76 -9.07 38.86
N HIS A 290 19.07 -7.97 39.17
CA HIS A 290 18.00 -7.45 38.33
C HIS A 290 18.58 -6.43 37.36
N ASP A 291 18.20 -6.54 36.11
CA ASP A 291 18.47 -5.57 35.07
C ASP A 291 17.15 -4.96 34.62
N ILE A 292 17.09 -3.64 34.55
CA ILE A 292 16.02 -2.95 33.85
C ILE A 292 16.61 -2.16 32.69
N SER A 293 15.96 -2.18 31.54
CA SER A 293 16.40 -1.48 30.34
C SER A 293 15.28 -0.67 29.69
N ALA A 294 15.63 0.42 29.01
CA ALA A 294 14.71 1.24 28.22
C ALA A 294 15.41 1.73 26.95
N PRO A 295 14.68 1.83 25.83
CA PRO A 295 15.27 2.16 24.53
C PRO A 295 15.67 3.64 24.43
N VAL A 296 16.73 3.88 23.68
CA VAL A 296 17.29 5.19 23.34
C VAL A 296 17.07 5.43 21.86
N TYR A 297 16.38 6.52 21.56
CA TYR A 297 16.11 6.99 20.21
C TYR A 297 16.78 8.33 19.99
N VAL A 298 17.33 8.53 18.79
CA VAL A 298 17.95 9.78 18.36
C VAL A 298 17.38 10.12 17.00
N GLN A 299 16.72 11.27 16.87
CA GLN A 299 16.02 11.66 15.63
C GLN A 299 15.04 10.57 15.11
N GLY A 300 14.33 9.90 16.02
CA GLY A 300 13.38 8.83 15.69
C GLY A 300 14.00 7.49 15.30
N ARG A 301 15.34 7.38 15.27
CA ARG A 301 16.05 6.12 14.98
C ARG A 301 16.45 5.44 16.28
N HIS A 302 16.20 4.14 16.39
CA HIS A 302 16.58 3.31 17.55
C HIS A 302 18.10 3.09 17.55
N TRP A 303 18.80 3.73 18.49
CA TRP A 303 20.26 3.61 18.64
C TRP A 303 20.65 2.38 19.47
N GLY A 304 19.90 2.12 20.53
CA GLY A 304 20.15 1.08 21.51
C GLY A 304 19.27 1.28 22.73
N GLY A 305 19.79 0.99 23.91
CA GLY A 305 19.11 1.24 25.17
C GLY A 305 20.03 1.75 26.27
N VAL A 306 19.44 2.13 27.39
CA VAL A 306 20.13 2.22 28.67
C VAL A 306 19.72 1.04 29.52
N ARG A 307 20.60 0.60 30.41
CA ARG A 307 20.30 -0.44 31.38
C ARG A 307 20.86 -0.12 32.76
N ILE A 308 20.07 -0.42 33.77
CA ILE A 308 20.40 -0.26 35.18
C ILE A 308 20.40 -1.64 35.82
N GLY A 309 21.55 -2.05 36.33
CA GLY A 309 21.70 -3.27 37.12
C GLY A 309 21.58 -2.92 38.59
N TYR A 310 20.73 -3.63 39.34
CA TYR A 310 20.51 -3.37 40.76
C TYR A 310 20.24 -4.66 41.54
N LYS A 311 20.43 -4.57 42.85
CA LYS A 311 20.07 -5.60 43.82
C LYS A 311 18.88 -5.11 44.64
N THR A 312 18.12 -6.02 45.20
CA THR A 312 16.98 -5.70 46.09
C THR A 312 17.25 -6.08 47.55
N GLU A 313 18.43 -6.63 47.83
CA GLU A 313 18.93 -7.07 49.14
C GLU A 313 20.31 -6.47 49.41
#